data_AF-A0A1J5QL75-F1
#
_entry.id   AF-A0A1J5QL75-F1
#
_cell.length_a   1.000
_cell.length_b   1.000
_cell.length_c   1.000
_cell.angle_alpha   90.00
_cell.angle_beta   90.00
_cell.angle_gamma   90.00
#
_symmetry.space_group_name_H-M   'P 1'
#
loop_
_entity.id
_entity.type
_entity.pdbx_description
1 polymer ?
#
loop_
_entity_poly.entity_id
_entity_poly.type
_entity_poly.pdbx_seq_one_letter_code
_entity_poly.pdbx_strand_id
1 'polypeptide(L)' 'MKTAKGCQEGLDHRCRDLDGEIRHKRGDTLVRTLRQTYGNDFAPGVRSDMRLDTLRERLNGASLTKMLKGSRRR' A
#
# COMPACT_ATOMS: atom_id res chain seq x y z
N MET A 1 -1.91 -36.83 6.37
CA MET A 1 -1.74 -36.10 5.10
C MET A 1 -2.63 -34.86 5.17
N LYS A 2 -2.05 -33.65 5.27
CA LYS A 2 -2.84 -32.42 5.40
C LYS A 2 -3.35 -32.00 4.03
N THR A 3 -4.67 -31.96 3.88
CA THR A 3 -5.37 -31.50 2.68
C THR A 3 -4.97 -30.06 2.37
N ALA A 4 -4.35 -29.85 1.21
CA ALA A 4 -4.05 -28.53 0.68
C ALA A 4 -5.40 -27.81 0.46
N LYS A 5 -5.61 -26.73 1.22
CA LYS A 5 -6.78 -25.86 1.09
C LYS A 5 -6.84 -25.35 -0.35
N GLY A 6 -7.92 -25.70 -1.04
CA GLY A 6 -8.06 -25.64 -2.49
C GLY A 6 -7.67 -24.30 -3.09
N CYS A 7 -6.75 -24.37 -4.04
CA CYS A 7 -6.57 -23.32 -5.02
C CYS A 7 -7.82 -23.28 -5.90
N GLN A 8 -8.51 -22.13 -5.99
CA GLN A 8 -9.50 -21.92 -7.03
C GLN A 8 -8.74 -21.76 -8.36
N GLU A 9 -8.60 -22.86 -9.09
CA GLU A 9 -8.03 -22.87 -10.43
C GLU A 9 -8.88 -21.95 -11.32
N GLY A 10 -8.32 -20.82 -11.72
CA GLY A 10 -8.88 -20.05 -12.83
C GLY A 10 -8.78 -20.84 -14.14
N LEU A 11 -9.32 -20.29 -15.23
CA LEU A 11 -9.27 -20.89 -16.58
C LEU A 11 -7.86 -21.31 -17.05
N ASP A 12 -6.80 -20.76 -16.45
CA ASP A 12 -5.40 -21.05 -16.79
C ASP A 12 -4.69 -22.03 -15.81
N HIS A 13 -5.39 -22.67 -14.87
CA HIS A 13 -4.78 -23.47 -13.78
C HIS A 13 -3.72 -22.73 -12.94
N ARG A 14 -3.76 -21.40 -12.93
CA ARG A 14 -2.84 -20.58 -12.14
C ARG A 14 -3.36 -20.40 -10.73
N CYS A 15 -2.54 -20.77 -9.76
CA CYS A 15 -2.79 -20.56 -8.34
C CYS A 15 -2.12 -19.28 -7.84
N ARG A 16 -2.86 -18.45 -7.10
CA ARG A 16 -2.22 -17.45 -6.24
C ARG A 16 -1.70 -18.15 -4.99
N ASP A 17 -0.49 -17.79 -4.58
CA ASP A 17 0.02 -18.15 -3.26
C ASP A 17 -0.91 -17.56 -2.21
N LEU A 18 -1.61 -18.42 -1.47
CA LEU A 18 -2.52 -18.00 -0.39
C LEU A 18 -1.75 -17.33 0.75
N ASP A 19 -0.48 -17.69 0.91
CA ASP A 19 0.44 -17.17 1.92
C ASP A 19 1.38 -16.07 1.37
N GLY A 20 1.16 -15.60 0.14
CA GLY A 20 1.99 -14.57 -0.48
C GLY A 20 1.83 -13.20 0.20
N GLU A 21 2.88 -12.75 0.89
CA GLU A 21 2.95 -11.39 1.43
C GLU A 21 2.82 -10.34 0.32
N ILE A 22 1.84 -9.45 0.45
CA ILE A 22 1.71 -8.30 -0.46
C ILE A 22 2.87 -7.35 -0.17
N ARG A 23 3.81 -7.24 -1.12
CA ARG A 23 4.92 -6.30 -1.02
C ARG A 23 4.43 -4.89 -0.69
N HIS A 24 4.95 -4.32 0.40
CA HIS A 24 4.71 -2.93 0.74
C HIS A 24 5.26 -1.98 -0.33
N LYS A 25 4.60 -0.83 -0.48
CA LYS A 25 5.13 0.27 -1.30
C LYS A 25 6.50 0.69 -0.76
N ARG A 26 7.48 0.82 -1.66
CA ARG A 26 8.86 1.20 -1.33
C ARG A 26 8.92 2.56 -0.63
N GLY A 27 9.80 2.67 0.37
CA GLY A 27 9.97 3.89 1.18
C GLY A 27 10.48 5.09 0.37
N ASP A 28 11.28 4.84 -0.67
CA ASP A 28 11.78 5.86 -1.59
C ASP A 28 10.73 6.46 -2.53
N THR A 29 9.49 5.96 -2.51
CA THR A 29 8.42 6.51 -3.34
C THR A 29 8.10 7.95 -2.93
N LEU A 30 8.10 8.87 -3.89
CA LEU A 30 7.76 10.27 -3.66
C LEU A 30 6.26 10.48 -3.44
N VAL A 31 5.90 11.45 -2.59
CA VAL A 31 4.51 11.86 -2.33
C VAL A 31 3.78 12.26 -3.62
N ARG A 32 4.46 12.89 -4.59
CA ARG A 32 3.88 13.22 -5.91
C ARG A 32 3.36 11.98 -6.64
N THR A 33 4.11 10.88 -6.59
CA THR A 33 3.76 9.63 -7.25
C THR A 33 2.60 8.96 -6.51
N LEU A 34 2.58 9.07 -5.18
CA LEU A 34 1.46 8.57 -4.38
C LEU A 34 0.17 9.34 -4.66
N ARG A 35 0.23 10.67 -4.85
CA ARG A 35 -0.94 11.48 -5.23
C ARG A 35 -1.52 11.10 -6.59
N GLN A 36 -0.67 10.74 -7.56
CA GLN A 36 -1.14 10.24 -8.85
C GLN A 36 -1.95 8.94 -8.72
N THR A 37 -1.61 8.08 -7.75
CA THR A 37 -2.31 6.80 -7.53
C THR A 37 -3.51 6.92 -6.60
N TYR A 38 -3.39 7.71 -5.52
CA TYR A 38 -4.35 7.75 -4.42
C TYR A 38 -5.18 9.05 -4.35
N GLY A 39 -4.92 10.01 -5.24
CA GLY A 39 -5.57 11.31 -5.29
C GLY A 39 -4.71 12.44 -4.75
N ASN A 40 -4.97 13.66 -5.23
CA ASN A 40 -4.23 14.87 -4.86
C ASN A 40 -4.33 15.19 -3.36
N ASP A 41 -5.38 14.73 -2.70
CA ASP A 41 -5.60 14.89 -1.26
C ASP A 41 -4.66 14.04 -0.40
N PHE A 42 -3.90 13.11 -1.01
CA PHE A 42 -2.96 12.29 -0.27
C PHE A 42 -1.87 13.14 0.39
N ALA A 43 -1.79 13.05 1.73
CA ALA A 43 -0.85 13.78 2.58
C ALA A 43 -0.87 15.30 2.29
N PRO A 44 -1.99 15.99 2.57
CA PRO A 44 -2.12 17.41 2.27
C PRO A 44 -1.15 18.21 3.15
N GLY A 45 -0.53 19.25 2.58
CA GLY A 45 0.48 20.05 3.28
C GLY A 45 1.90 19.45 3.31
N VAL A 46 2.08 18.24 2.79
CA VAL A 46 3.41 17.63 2.62
C VAL A 46 3.98 18.00 1.25
N ARG A 47 5.29 18.29 1.19
CA ARG A 47 5.96 18.57 -0.08
C ARG A 47 5.91 17.36 -1.02
N SER A 48 5.70 17.62 -2.30
CA SER A 48 5.54 16.60 -3.35
C SER A 48 6.79 15.72 -3.55
N ASP A 49 7.97 16.25 -3.23
CA ASP A 49 9.28 15.58 -3.32
C ASP A 49 9.68 14.84 -2.04
N MET A 50 8.81 14.81 -1.02
CA MET A 50 9.09 14.05 0.19
C MET A 50 8.95 12.54 -0.08
N ARG A 51 9.82 11.74 0.53
CA ARG A 51 9.79 10.28 0.45
C ARG A 51 8.74 9.68 1.41
N LEU A 52 8.23 8.52 1.06
CA LEU A 52 7.23 7.78 1.84
C LEU A 52 7.78 7.29 3.18
N ASP A 53 9.04 6.85 3.24
CA ASP A 53 9.70 6.46 4.50
C ASP A 53 9.74 7.62 5.50
N THR A 54 10.23 8.79 5.09
CA THR A 54 10.25 10.00 5.90
C THR A 54 8.85 10.42 6.35
N LEU A 55 7.86 10.25 5.47
CA LEU A 55 6.47 10.54 5.80
C LEU A 55 5.92 9.59 6.86
N ARG A 56 6.27 8.30 6.79
CA ARG A 56 5.89 7.32 7.80
C ARG A 56 6.53 7.64 9.14
N GLU A 57 7.82 7.99 9.15
CA GLU A 57 8.54 8.37 10.38
C GLU A 57 7.88 9.56 11.09
N ARG A 58 7.54 10.62 10.33
CA ARG A 58 6.82 11.79 10.87
C ARG A 58 5.43 11.45 11.44
N LEU A 59 4.81 10.39 10.94
CA LEU A 59 3.48 9.93 11.35
C LEU A 59 3.54 8.73 12.31
N ASN A 60 4.66 8.55 13.03
CA ASN A 60 4.89 7.46 13.98
C ASN A 60 4.72 6.06 13.36
N GLY A 61 5.28 5.84 12.17
CA GLY A 61 5.25 4.55 11.48
C GLY A 61 3.87 4.20 10.89
N ALA A 62 3.03 5.19 10.58
CA ALA A 62 1.70 4.95 10.03
C ALA A 62 1.73 4.08 8.76
N SER A 63 0.88 3.06 8.70
CA SER A 63 0.68 2.28 7.48
C SER A 63 -0.01 3.12 6.40
N LEU A 64 0.20 2.75 5.13
CA LEU A 64 -0.42 3.41 3.97
C LEU A 64 -1.94 3.52 4.13
N THR A 65 -2.59 2.45 4.58
CA THR A 65 -4.04 2.42 4.84
C THR A 65 -4.45 3.42 5.92
N LYS A 66 -3.66 3.59 6.99
CA LYS A 66 -3.93 4.58 8.04
C LYS A 66 -3.86 6.01 7.49
N MET A 67 -2.89 6.28 6.62
CA MET A 67 -2.74 7.58 5.96
C MET A 67 -3.92 7.89 5.02
N LEU A 68 -4.39 6.89 4.27
CA LEU A 68 -5.55 7.04 3.38
C LEU A 68 -6.86 7.27 4.14
N LYS A 69 -7.07 6.57 5.27
CA LYS A 69 -8.26 6.79 6.12
C LYS A 69 -8.28 8.19 6.73
N GLY A 70 -7.12 8.74 7.10
CA GLY A 70 -7.01 10.12 7.59
C GLY A 70 -7.33 11.15 6.52
N SER A 71 -6.94 10.89 5.26
CA SER A 71 -7.25 11.75 4.11
C SER A 71 -8.75 11.83 3.78
N ARG A 72 -9.51 10.77 4.08
CA ARG A 72 -10.94 10.65 3.71
C ARG A 72 -11.89 11.32 4.71
N ARG A 73 -11.38 11.87 5.82
CA ARG A 73 -12.18 12.49 6.89
C ARG A 73 -12.39 14.01 6.73
N ARG A 74 -12.30 14.54 5.50
CA ARG A 74 -12.67 15.93 5.19
C ARG A 74 -13.82 15.98 4.22
#